data_AF-A0A2S1JRD3-F1
#
_entry.id   AF-A0A2S1JRD3-F1
#
_cell.length_a   1.000
_cell.length_b   1.000
_cell.length_c   1.000
_cell.angle_alpha   90.00
_cell.angle_beta   90.00
_cell.angle_gamma   90.00
#
_symmetry.space_group_name_H-M   'P 1'
#
loop_
_entity.id
_entity.type
_entity.pdbx_description
1 polymer ?
#
loop_
_entity_poly.entity_id
_entity_poly.type
_entity_poly.pdbx_seq_one_letter_code
_entity_poly.pdbx_strand_id
1 'polypeptide(L)'
;MRKILSSILALAFLVCAHGAKSSNYVARDSQNAAPPIGCISATSVKATHTPTDITAAAKKCADESKFDEAAELLMVASAFAYFDTQRVSDKTGHNVLRVIFNKEFGPLPDQERAKLFSSINSLDKGGARKLEVCTYLRSSEPPSYIPSYMISHGLRKFTGATEEPLIKDFNANESWYKAMVFIKCST
;
A
#
# COMPACT_ATOMS: atom_id res chain seq x y z
N MET A 1 17.77 75.82 -0.72
CA MET A 1 18.96 75.13 -0.20
C MET A 1 18.65 74.53 1.18
N ARG A 2 18.49 73.22 1.29
CA ARG A 2 18.94 72.40 2.43
C ARG A 2 18.78 70.92 2.08
N LYS A 3 19.92 70.22 2.03
CA LYS A 3 20.06 68.76 1.92
C LYS A 3 19.90 68.13 3.31
N ILE A 4 19.62 66.82 3.34
CA ILE A 4 20.14 65.74 4.23
C ILE A 4 19.03 64.65 4.29
N LEU A 5 19.10 63.52 3.57
CA LEU A 5 19.96 62.30 3.64
C LEU A 5 19.56 61.29 4.74
N SER A 6 19.28 60.05 4.29
CA SER A 6 19.28 58.76 5.04
C SER A 6 18.09 58.49 5.99
N SER A 7 17.48 57.30 6.09
CA SER A 7 18.07 55.95 6.03
C SER A 7 17.09 54.88 5.52
N ILE A 8 17.68 53.90 4.84
CA ILE A 8 17.12 52.64 4.35
C ILE A 8 16.96 51.67 5.53
N LEU A 9 15.82 50.96 5.61
CA LEU A 9 15.75 49.64 6.25
C LEU A 9 14.71 48.77 5.52
N ALA A 10 15.11 48.20 4.39
CA ALA A 10 14.34 47.16 3.71
C ALA A 10 14.61 45.83 4.43
N LEU A 11 13.68 45.43 5.31
CA LEU A 11 13.72 44.13 5.97
C LEU A 11 13.25 43.07 4.97
N ALA A 12 14.21 42.45 4.27
CA ALA A 12 13.95 41.31 3.40
C ALA A 12 13.63 40.08 4.25
N PHE A 13 12.34 39.75 4.38
CA PHE A 13 11.93 38.45 4.88
C PHE A 13 12.26 37.39 3.82
N LEU A 14 13.40 36.71 3.98
CA LEU A 14 13.62 35.41 3.36
C LEU A 14 12.67 34.41 4.05
N VAL A 15 11.48 34.24 3.49
CA VAL A 15 10.65 33.07 3.77
C VAL A 15 11.23 31.92 2.96
N CYS A 16 12.01 31.05 3.60
CA CYS A 16 12.30 29.73 3.07
C CYS A 16 10.99 28.94 3.09
N ALA A 17 10.28 28.91 1.97
CA ALA A 17 9.20 27.96 1.75
C ALA A 17 9.80 26.55 1.80
N HIS A 18 9.70 25.89 2.95
CA HIS A 18 9.87 24.45 3.04
C HIS A 18 8.75 23.83 2.23
N GLY A 19 9.05 23.45 0.99
CA GLY A 19 8.19 22.59 0.19
C GLY A 19 8.10 21.24 0.89
N ALA A 20 7.17 21.11 1.82
CA ALA A 20 6.67 19.80 2.22
C ALA A 20 6.20 19.11 0.94
N LYS A 21 6.89 18.05 0.53
CA LYS A 21 6.42 17.16 -0.53
C LYS A 21 5.10 16.58 -0.05
N SER A 22 3.99 17.23 -0.40
CA SER A 22 2.67 16.64 -0.34
C SER A 22 2.74 15.40 -1.23
N SER A 23 2.75 14.22 -0.60
CA SER A 23 2.53 12.97 -1.31
C SER A 23 1.24 13.13 -2.11
N ASN A 24 1.35 13.09 -3.45
CA ASN A 24 0.22 13.19 -4.36
C ASN A 24 -0.63 11.92 -4.22
N TYR A 25 -1.37 11.79 -3.12
CA TYR A 25 -2.31 10.70 -2.93
C TYR A 25 -3.47 10.91 -3.88
N VAL A 26 -3.69 9.94 -4.78
CA VAL A 26 -4.90 9.93 -5.58
C VAL A 26 -6.03 9.40 -4.71
N ALA A 27 -6.89 10.30 -4.24
CA ALA A 27 -8.16 9.92 -3.65
C ALA A 27 -8.99 9.20 -4.72
N ARG A 28 -9.11 7.87 -4.62
CA ARG A 28 -10.07 7.14 -5.44
C ARG A 28 -11.44 7.36 -4.82
N ASP A 29 -12.28 8.15 -5.49
CA ASP A 29 -13.69 8.22 -5.17
C ASP A 29 -14.30 6.80 -5.29
N SER A 30 -15.01 6.39 -4.25
CA SER A 30 -15.83 5.18 -4.19
C SER A 30 -16.77 4.97 -5.39
N GLN A 31 -17.07 6.01 -6.17
CA GLN A 31 -17.91 5.95 -7.37
C GLN A 31 -17.19 5.41 -8.62
N ASN A 32 -15.86 5.30 -8.60
CA ASN A 32 -15.06 4.77 -9.70
C ASN A 32 -14.18 3.61 -9.23
N ALA A 33 -14.82 2.47 -8.91
CA ALA A 33 -14.11 1.20 -8.74
C ALA A 33 -13.23 0.97 -9.97
N ALA A 34 -11.94 0.71 -9.76
CA ALA A 34 -11.02 0.42 -10.85
C ALA A 34 -11.55 -0.78 -11.66
N PRO A 35 -11.37 -0.81 -12.99
CA PRO A 35 -11.66 -2.02 -13.73
C PRO A 35 -10.87 -3.19 -13.11
N PRO A 36 -11.49 -4.36 -12.92
CA PRO A 36 -10.84 -5.50 -12.28
C PRO A 36 -9.55 -5.86 -13.00
N ILE A 37 -8.41 -5.83 -12.29
CA ILE A 37 -7.15 -6.30 -12.85
C ILE A 37 -7.20 -7.83 -12.99
N GLY A 38 -6.76 -8.37 -14.13
CA GLY A 38 -6.76 -9.81 -14.44
C GLY A 38 -5.76 -10.61 -13.59
N CYS A 39 -5.55 -11.88 -13.90
CA CYS A 39 -4.35 -12.57 -13.43
C CYS A 39 -3.12 -11.93 -14.12
N ILE A 40 -2.32 -11.19 -13.36
CA ILE A 40 -1.15 -10.44 -13.84
C ILE A 40 0.11 -10.88 -13.10
N SER A 41 1.28 -10.59 -13.67
CA SER A 41 2.55 -10.78 -12.95
C SER A 41 2.61 -9.87 -11.72
N ALA A 42 3.18 -10.36 -10.61
CA ALA A 42 3.48 -9.56 -9.44
C ALA A 42 4.40 -8.35 -9.75
N THR A 43 5.24 -8.46 -10.78
CA THR A 43 6.10 -7.37 -11.28
C THR A 43 5.38 -6.34 -12.16
N SER A 44 4.08 -6.50 -12.36
CA SER A 44 3.21 -5.55 -13.09
C SER A 44 2.29 -4.75 -12.16
N VAL A 45 2.40 -4.94 -10.83
CA VAL A 45 1.55 -4.28 -9.84
C VAL A 45 1.94 -2.81 -9.67
N LYS A 46 1.07 -1.90 -10.07
CA LYS A 46 1.31 -0.45 -9.95
C LYS A 46 1.02 0.05 -8.53
N ALA A 47 1.68 1.15 -8.13
CA ALA A 47 1.45 1.84 -6.85
C ALA A 47 0.00 2.31 -6.63
N THR A 48 -0.81 2.37 -7.70
CA THR A 48 -2.24 2.72 -7.64
C THR A 48 -3.16 1.53 -7.40
N HIS A 49 -2.68 0.28 -7.51
CA HIS A 49 -3.45 -0.92 -7.17
C HIS A 49 -3.52 -1.08 -5.65
N THR A 50 -4.72 -1.28 -5.12
CA THR A 50 -4.94 -1.54 -3.70
C THR A 50 -4.75 -3.02 -3.37
N PRO A 51 -4.52 -3.39 -2.10
CA PRO A 51 -4.56 -4.79 -1.67
C PRO A 51 -5.86 -5.51 -2.03
N THR A 52 -6.99 -4.79 -2.12
CA THR A 52 -8.25 -5.38 -2.60
C THR A 52 -8.12 -5.77 -4.08
N ASP A 53 -7.60 -4.88 -4.92
CA ASP A 53 -7.38 -5.14 -6.36
C ASP A 53 -6.41 -6.31 -6.56
N ILE A 54 -5.28 -6.29 -5.84
CA ILE A 54 -4.21 -7.29 -5.96
C ILE A 54 -4.69 -8.66 -5.47
N THR A 55 -5.46 -8.71 -4.37
CA THR A 55 -6.00 -9.97 -3.85
C THR A 55 -7.05 -10.56 -4.81
N ALA A 56 -7.87 -9.72 -5.43
CA ALA A 56 -8.79 -10.17 -6.49
C ALA A 56 -8.04 -10.67 -7.74
N ALA A 57 -6.91 -10.06 -8.10
CA ALA A 57 -6.02 -10.56 -9.16
C ALA A 57 -5.45 -11.95 -8.81
N ALA A 58 -5.01 -12.12 -7.56
CA ALA A 58 -4.49 -13.40 -7.06
C ALA A 58 -5.58 -14.49 -7.10
N LYS A 59 -6.83 -14.14 -6.77
CA LYS A 59 -7.98 -15.05 -6.89
C LYS A 59 -8.20 -15.50 -8.33
N LYS A 60 -8.11 -14.60 -9.31
CA LYS A 60 -8.18 -14.97 -10.73
C LYS A 60 -7.06 -15.92 -11.14
N CYS A 61 -5.84 -15.70 -10.65
CA CYS A 61 -4.74 -16.65 -10.90
C CYS A 61 -5.05 -18.03 -10.29
N ALA A 62 -5.58 -18.09 -9.06
CA ALA A 62 -5.98 -19.36 -8.45
C ALA A 62 -7.10 -20.07 -9.24
N ASP A 63 -8.09 -19.33 -9.75
CA ASP A 63 -9.16 -19.87 -10.62
C ASP A 63 -8.61 -20.46 -11.92
N GLU A 64 -7.48 -19.93 -12.40
CA GLU A 64 -6.74 -20.45 -13.55
C GLU A 64 -5.71 -21.54 -13.16
N SER A 65 -5.74 -22.04 -11.92
CA SER A 65 -4.76 -22.99 -11.36
C SER A 65 -3.30 -22.50 -11.35
N LYS A 66 -3.09 -21.18 -11.46
CA LYS A 66 -1.80 -20.47 -11.38
C LYS A 66 -1.49 -20.09 -9.92
N PHE A 67 -1.25 -21.10 -9.09
CA PHE A 67 -1.10 -20.93 -7.64
C PHE A 67 0.19 -20.22 -7.23
N ASP A 68 1.26 -20.34 -8.02
CA ASP A 68 2.53 -19.66 -7.76
C ASP A 68 2.38 -18.15 -8.03
N GLU A 69 1.76 -17.76 -9.14
CA GLU A 69 1.44 -16.37 -9.46
C GLU A 69 0.46 -15.77 -8.43
N ALA A 70 -0.51 -16.55 -7.96
CA ALA A 70 -1.39 -16.13 -6.87
C ALA A 70 -0.61 -15.87 -5.58
N ALA A 71 0.34 -16.74 -5.22
CA ALA A 71 1.19 -16.56 -4.04
C ALA A 71 2.07 -15.31 -4.14
N GLU A 72 2.62 -15.01 -5.31
CA GLU A 72 3.42 -13.81 -5.55
C GLU A 72 2.58 -12.53 -5.42
N LEU A 73 1.38 -12.51 -6.00
CA LEU A 73 0.46 -11.38 -5.84
C LEU A 73 0.04 -11.19 -4.38
N LEU A 74 -0.18 -12.28 -3.64
CA LEU A 74 -0.48 -12.21 -2.21
C LEU A 74 0.69 -11.66 -1.38
N MET A 75 1.93 -11.95 -1.78
CA MET A 75 3.11 -11.35 -1.18
C MET A 75 3.15 -9.82 -1.41
N VAL A 76 2.84 -9.36 -2.63
CA VAL A 76 2.73 -7.92 -2.94
C VAL A 76 1.59 -7.27 -2.17
N ALA A 77 0.41 -7.89 -2.13
CA ALA A 77 -0.74 -7.40 -1.36
C ALA A 77 -0.42 -7.27 0.14
N SER A 78 0.36 -8.22 0.68
CA SER A 78 0.82 -8.19 2.07
C SER A 78 1.75 -7.02 2.36
N ALA A 79 2.67 -6.72 1.43
CA ALA A 79 3.56 -5.56 1.54
C ALA A 79 2.76 -4.23 1.54
N PHE A 80 1.83 -4.10 0.59
CA PHE A 80 1.00 -2.91 0.43
C PHE A 80 0.08 -2.71 1.64
N ALA A 81 -0.55 -3.79 2.15
CA ALA A 81 -1.38 -3.71 3.34
C ALA A 81 -0.56 -3.36 4.59
N TYR A 82 0.63 -3.93 4.76
CA TYR A 82 1.51 -3.58 5.87
C TYR A 82 2.01 -2.13 5.80
N PHE A 83 2.25 -1.60 4.61
CA PHE A 83 2.49 -0.16 4.44
C PHE A 83 1.27 0.66 4.87
N ASP A 84 0.06 0.23 4.52
CA ASP A 84 -1.18 0.93 4.86
C ASP A 84 -1.48 0.93 6.37
N THR A 85 -1.19 -0.15 7.09
CA THR A 85 -1.36 -0.17 8.56
C THR A 85 -0.48 0.86 9.27
N GLN A 86 0.64 1.26 8.65
CA GLN A 86 1.54 2.26 9.22
C GLN A 86 1.07 3.71 8.99
N ARG A 87 0.15 3.95 8.04
CA ARG A 87 -0.39 5.29 7.74
C ARG A 87 -1.84 5.49 8.14
N VAL A 88 -2.62 4.43 8.34
CA VAL A 88 -4.00 4.50 8.82
C VAL A 88 -4.04 4.62 10.34
N SER A 89 -4.66 5.69 10.85
CA SER A 89 -4.73 5.98 12.29
C SER A 89 -5.63 4.99 13.05
N ASP A 90 -6.69 4.49 12.41
CA ASP A 90 -7.59 3.51 12.99
C ASP A 90 -7.03 2.08 12.94
N LYS A 91 -6.47 1.63 14.07
CA LYS A 91 -5.93 0.27 14.22
C LYS A 91 -6.99 -0.83 14.09
N THR A 92 -8.27 -0.53 14.31
CA THR A 92 -9.32 -1.55 14.25
C THR A 92 -9.56 -2.06 12.83
N GLY A 93 -9.22 -1.26 11.81
CA GLY A 93 -9.29 -1.66 10.39
C GLY A 93 -8.08 -2.45 9.91
N HIS A 94 -7.00 -2.55 10.67
CA HIS A 94 -5.72 -3.13 10.20
C HIS A 94 -5.80 -4.62 9.84
N ASN A 95 -6.79 -5.34 10.36
CA ASN A 95 -7.00 -6.76 10.04
C ASN A 95 -7.79 -7.01 8.73
N VAL A 96 -8.13 -5.96 7.98
CA VAL A 96 -8.97 -6.07 6.77
C VAL A 96 -8.39 -7.01 5.72
N LEU A 97 -7.05 -7.10 5.58
CA LEU A 97 -6.45 -7.99 4.58
C LEU A 97 -6.83 -9.46 4.84
N ARG A 98 -6.92 -9.89 6.11
CA ARG A 98 -7.38 -11.24 6.46
C ARG A 98 -8.85 -11.45 6.07
N VAL A 99 -9.70 -10.43 6.24
CA VAL A 99 -11.10 -10.49 5.83
C VAL A 99 -11.21 -10.63 4.31
N ILE A 100 -10.44 -9.82 3.56
CA ILE A 100 -10.38 -9.90 2.09
C ILE A 100 -9.87 -11.28 1.66
N PHE A 101 -8.78 -11.77 2.25
CA PHE A 101 -8.24 -13.10 1.94
C PHE A 101 -9.28 -14.20 2.16
N ASN A 102 -9.95 -14.21 3.31
CA ASN A 102 -10.98 -15.21 3.60
C ASN A 102 -12.19 -15.11 2.66
N LYS A 103 -12.59 -13.90 2.29
CA LYS A 103 -13.67 -13.68 1.32
C LYS A 103 -13.31 -14.26 -0.05
N GLU A 104 -12.11 -13.96 -0.54
CA GLU A 104 -11.69 -14.36 -1.90
C GLU A 104 -11.33 -15.86 -1.97
N PHE A 105 -10.63 -16.40 -0.97
CA PHE A 105 -10.06 -17.76 -1.02
C PHE A 105 -10.76 -18.78 -0.12
N GLY A 106 -11.59 -18.34 0.84
CA GLY A 106 -12.38 -19.24 1.68
C GLY A 106 -13.31 -20.17 0.91
N PRO A 107 -13.97 -19.72 -0.18
CA PRO A 107 -14.82 -20.57 -1.01
C PRO A 107 -14.09 -21.58 -1.90
N LEU A 108 -12.76 -21.52 -2.02
CA LEU A 108 -12.02 -22.47 -2.87
C LEU A 108 -12.14 -23.91 -2.33
N PRO A 109 -12.17 -24.94 -3.20
CA PRO A 109 -12.09 -26.33 -2.80
C PRO A 109 -10.85 -26.62 -1.94
N ASP A 110 -10.95 -27.57 -1.01
CA ASP A 110 -9.87 -27.91 -0.07
C ASP A 110 -8.54 -28.21 -0.77
N GLN A 111 -8.59 -28.93 -1.89
CA GLN A 111 -7.41 -29.26 -2.68
C GLN A 111 -6.75 -28.01 -3.29
N GLU A 112 -7.54 -27.05 -3.78
CA GLU A 112 -7.02 -25.81 -4.37
C GLU A 112 -6.46 -24.88 -3.30
N ARG A 113 -7.13 -24.77 -2.14
CA ARG A 113 -6.57 -24.03 -1.00
C ARG A 113 -5.24 -24.64 -0.56
N ALA A 114 -5.14 -25.96 -0.48
CA ALA A 114 -3.90 -26.63 -0.13
C ALA A 114 -2.76 -26.32 -1.12
N LYS A 115 -3.06 -26.29 -2.43
CA LYS A 115 -2.09 -25.88 -3.47
C LYS A 115 -1.67 -24.43 -3.28
N LEU A 116 -2.61 -23.50 -3.09
CA LEU A 116 -2.29 -22.09 -2.83
C LEU A 116 -1.40 -21.92 -1.60
N PHE A 117 -1.74 -22.54 -0.47
CA PHE A 117 -0.92 -22.48 0.74
C PHE A 117 0.45 -23.13 0.55
N SER A 118 0.54 -24.20 -0.23
CA SER A 118 1.82 -24.80 -0.61
C SER A 118 2.68 -23.81 -1.42
N SER A 119 2.10 -23.12 -2.40
CA SER A 119 2.80 -22.09 -3.19
C SER A 119 3.25 -20.91 -2.33
N ILE A 120 2.41 -20.42 -1.40
CA ILE A 120 2.78 -19.38 -0.43
C ILE A 120 3.97 -19.83 0.42
N ASN A 121 3.91 -21.05 0.97
CA ASN A 121 4.99 -21.59 1.80
C ASN A 121 6.29 -21.79 1.01
N SER A 122 6.19 -22.24 -0.23
CA SER A 122 7.35 -22.39 -1.13
C SER A 122 7.98 -21.03 -1.45
N LEU A 123 7.18 -20.01 -1.77
CA LEU A 123 7.66 -18.65 -2.01
C LEU A 123 8.30 -18.06 -0.75
N ASP A 124 7.72 -18.28 0.44
CA ASP A 124 8.26 -17.73 1.69
C ASP A 124 9.65 -18.30 2.03
N LYS A 125 9.93 -19.55 1.65
CA LYS A 125 11.25 -20.19 1.81
C LYS A 125 12.36 -19.55 0.97
N GLY A 126 12.04 -18.67 0.00
CA GLY A 126 13.04 -17.97 -0.80
C GLY A 126 13.12 -18.47 -2.25
N GLY A 127 14.32 -18.38 -2.83
CA GLY A 127 14.59 -18.78 -4.20
C GLY A 127 14.55 -17.63 -5.22
N ALA A 128 14.86 -17.96 -6.47
CA ALA A 128 15.02 -16.98 -7.55
C ALA A 128 13.75 -16.14 -7.76
N ARG A 129 12.57 -16.76 -7.67
CA ARG A 129 11.31 -16.06 -7.90
C ARG A 129 10.99 -15.05 -6.79
N LYS A 130 11.18 -15.42 -5.51
CA LYS A 130 11.06 -14.46 -4.39
C LYS A 130 12.04 -13.30 -4.56
N LEU A 131 13.29 -13.58 -4.94
CA LEU A 131 14.31 -12.56 -5.17
C LEU A 131 13.91 -11.58 -6.27
N GLU A 132 13.31 -12.07 -7.36
CA GLU A 132 12.80 -11.24 -8.46
C GLU A 132 11.69 -10.30 -7.97
N VAL A 133 10.68 -10.83 -7.27
CA VAL A 133 9.57 -10.03 -6.70
C VAL A 133 10.10 -9.01 -5.69
N CYS A 134 11.03 -9.41 -4.80
CA CYS A 134 11.67 -8.48 -3.87
C CYS A 134 12.45 -7.38 -4.58
N THR A 135 13.16 -7.71 -5.67
CA THR A 135 13.96 -6.73 -6.43
C THR A 135 13.05 -5.70 -7.09
N TYR A 136 11.94 -6.16 -7.65
CA TYR A 136 10.90 -5.30 -8.18
C TYR A 136 10.29 -4.37 -7.11
N LEU A 137 9.89 -4.90 -5.96
CA LEU A 137 9.27 -4.08 -4.91
C LEU A 137 10.24 -3.05 -4.32
N ARG A 138 11.53 -3.38 -4.22
CA ARG A 138 12.57 -2.46 -3.75
C ARG A 138 12.79 -1.28 -4.71
N SER A 139 12.61 -1.46 -6.02
CA SER A 139 12.75 -0.39 -7.01
C SER A 139 11.43 0.34 -7.30
N SER A 140 10.31 -0.17 -6.79
CA SER A 140 8.98 0.40 -7.00
C SER A 140 8.67 1.53 -6.02
N GLU A 141 7.81 2.46 -6.45
CA GLU A 141 7.23 3.46 -5.56
C GLU A 141 6.28 2.80 -4.54
N PRO A 142 6.21 3.31 -3.30
CA PRO A 142 5.21 2.85 -2.33
C PRO A 142 3.78 3.16 -2.80
N PRO A 143 2.77 2.50 -2.22
CA PRO A 143 1.36 2.77 -2.50
C PRO A 143 0.98 4.26 -2.50
N SER A 144 0.34 4.72 -3.59
CA SER A 144 -0.01 6.14 -3.82
C SER A 144 -1.51 6.45 -3.74
N TYR A 145 -2.33 5.48 -3.36
CA TYR A 145 -3.77 5.65 -3.14
C TYR A 145 -4.08 6.03 -1.67
N ILE A 146 -5.29 6.54 -1.41
CA ILE A 146 -5.86 6.59 -0.05
C ILE A 146 -6.40 5.19 0.30
N PRO A 147 -6.02 4.58 1.43
CA PRO A 147 -6.39 3.21 1.80
C PRO A 147 -7.85 3.12 2.30
N SER A 148 -8.80 3.53 1.46
CA SER A 148 -10.23 3.53 1.75
C SER A 148 -10.76 2.15 2.13
N TYR A 149 -10.20 1.08 1.55
CA TYR A 149 -10.53 -0.30 1.93
C TYR A 149 -10.23 -0.57 3.42
N MET A 150 -9.16 -0.02 3.97
CA MET A 150 -8.80 -0.20 5.38
C MET A 150 -9.56 0.77 6.29
N ILE A 151 -9.66 2.04 5.88
CA ILE A 151 -10.39 3.07 6.62
C ILE A 151 -11.87 2.69 6.77
N SER A 152 -12.49 2.19 5.70
CA SER A 152 -13.90 1.77 5.72
C SER A 152 -14.16 0.51 6.53
N HIS A 153 -13.15 -0.28 6.91
CA HIS A 153 -13.30 -1.42 7.80
C HIS A 153 -12.99 -1.08 9.27
N GLY A 154 -12.50 0.13 9.54
CA GLY A 154 -12.31 0.63 10.89
C GLY A 154 -13.62 0.87 11.63
N LEU A 155 -13.62 0.66 12.94
CA LEU A 155 -14.75 0.91 13.82
C LEU A 155 -14.98 2.41 14.06
N ARG A 156 -14.00 3.28 13.82
CA ARG A 156 -14.14 4.73 14.05
C ARG A 156 -15.28 5.36 13.26
N LYS A 157 -15.59 4.85 12.06
CA LYS A 157 -16.72 5.32 11.26
C LYS A 157 -18.08 5.10 11.95
N PHE A 158 -18.14 4.16 12.89
CA PHE A 158 -19.35 3.84 13.68
C PHE A 158 -19.39 4.54 15.04
N THR A 159 -18.25 5.03 15.54
CA THR A 159 -18.16 5.69 16.85
C THR A 159 -18.26 7.22 16.76
N GLY A 160 -18.43 7.80 15.57
CA GLY A 160 -18.51 9.26 15.38
C GLY A 160 -17.20 10.01 15.64
N ALA A 161 -16.06 9.31 15.66
CA ALA A 161 -14.76 9.94 15.88
C ALA A 161 -14.38 10.83 14.68
N THR A 162 -13.94 12.06 14.94
CA THR A 162 -13.58 13.07 13.92
C THR A 162 -12.08 13.17 13.68
N GLU A 163 -11.29 12.24 14.22
CA GLU A 163 -9.84 12.21 14.00
C GLU A 163 -9.52 11.95 12.53
N GLU A 164 -8.42 12.55 12.06
CA GLU A 164 -7.91 12.32 10.70
C GLU A 164 -7.68 10.81 10.46
N PRO A 165 -8.15 10.26 9.33
CA PRO A 165 -8.03 8.83 9.03
C PRO A 165 -6.59 8.41 8.73
N LEU A 166 -5.72 9.37 8.42
CA LEU A 166 -4.31 9.17 8.12
C LEU A 166 -3.42 9.89 9.14
N ILE A 167 -2.28 9.28 9.46
CA ILE A 167 -1.27 9.86 10.34
C ILE A 167 -0.65 11.09 9.67
N LYS A 168 -0.60 12.21 10.40
CA LYS A 168 0.10 13.43 9.97
C LYS A 168 1.61 13.20 9.91
N ASP A 169 2.30 13.87 8.99
CA ASP A 169 3.75 13.78 8.81
C ASP A 169 4.28 12.34 8.59
N PHE A 170 3.48 11.49 7.94
CA PHE A 170 3.81 10.09 7.67
C PHE A 170 5.08 9.92 6.80
N ASN A 171 6.09 9.22 7.33
CA ASN A 171 7.30 8.88 6.60
C ASN A 171 7.09 7.66 5.70
N ALA A 172 6.74 7.91 4.43
CA ALA A 172 6.50 6.86 3.45
C ALA A 172 7.75 6.00 3.16
N ASN A 173 8.94 6.61 3.08
CA ASN A 173 10.15 5.86 2.73
C ASN A 173 10.53 4.85 3.82
N GLU A 174 10.53 5.28 5.08
CA GLU A 174 10.80 4.40 6.21
C GLU A 174 9.73 3.30 6.35
N SER A 175 8.47 3.66 6.16
CA SER A 175 7.36 2.69 6.26
C SER A 175 7.38 1.67 5.12
N TRP A 176 7.82 2.07 3.92
CA TRP A 176 8.02 1.15 2.81
C TRP A 176 9.18 0.18 3.07
N TYR A 177 10.29 0.68 3.63
CA TYR A 177 11.37 -0.20 4.09
C TYR A 177 10.87 -1.22 5.12
N LYS A 178 10.07 -0.81 6.11
CA LYS A 178 9.46 -1.73 7.09
C LYS A 178 8.54 -2.77 6.42
N ALA A 179 7.83 -2.39 5.36
CA ALA A 179 7.04 -3.34 4.57
C ALA A 179 7.91 -4.38 3.85
N MET A 180 9.09 -3.98 3.34
CA MET A 180 10.06 -4.92 2.76
C MET A 180 10.61 -5.90 3.82
N VAL A 181 10.90 -5.42 5.02
CA VAL A 181 11.32 -6.28 6.14
C VAL A 181 10.20 -7.26 6.51
N PHE A 182 8.95 -6.79 6.60
CA PHE A 182 7.79 -7.61 6.93
C PHE A 182 7.60 -8.82 5.98
N ILE A 183 7.76 -8.60 4.67
CA ILE A 183 7.68 -9.68 3.66
C ILE A 183 8.99 -10.46 3.45
N LYS A 184 10.00 -10.22 4.31
CA LYS A 184 11.34 -10.86 4.24
C LYS A 184 12.06 -10.59 2.90
N CYS A 185 12.00 -9.35 2.43
CA CYS A 185 12.73 -8.82 1.27
C CYS A 185 13.88 -7.88 1.66
N SER A 186 14.34 -7.92 2.91
CA SER A 186 15.49 -7.12 3.37
C SER A 186 16.73 -7.43 2.52
N THR A 187 17.50 -6.37 2.23
CA THR A 187 18.78 -6.41 1.52
C THR A 187 19.82 -7.28 2.21
#